data_AF-A0A2T0MP89-F1
#
_entry.id   AF-A0A2T0MP89-F1
#
_cell.length_a   1.000
_cell.length_b   1.000
_cell.length_c   1.000
_cell.angle_alpha   90.00
_cell.angle_beta   90.00
_cell.angle_gamma   90.00
#
_symmetry.space_group_name_H-M   'P 1'
#
loop_
_entity.id
_entity.type
_entity.pdbx_description
1 polymer ?
#
loop_
_entity_poly.entity_id
_entity_poly.type
_entity_poly.pdbx_seq_one_letter_code
_entity_poly.pdbx_strand_id
1 'polypeptide(L)'
;MQDFGTLTALDERDVAEMVIDEPNRHPWRVVDAAYDRLACTECGGRLSRGPAGCAACDLANGFRYVAIEVDRPGVPPGNEHALRVNVSVVRRPSAISWREVVARRLLLPFLLDGHLPTIKQAQAARALLNQGGTAEELAEHLNFAWGNDST
;
A
#
# COMPACT_ATOMS: atom_id res chain seq x y z
N MET A 1 -3.39 23.80 -20.36
CA MET A 1 -3.48 23.43 -18.93
C MET A 1 -4.84 23.93 -18.47
N GLN A 2 -5.80 23.03 -18.26
CA GLN A 2 -7.10 23.44 -17.72
C GLN A 2 -6.90 23.82 -16.26
N ASP A 3 -7.44 24.98 -15.88
CA ASP A 3 -7.48 25.45 -14.50
C ASP A 3 -8.63 24.73 -13.80
N PHE A 4 -8.31 23.76 -12.95
CA PHE A 4 -9.30 22.94 -12.25
C PHE A 4 -9.90 23.64 -11.01
N GLY A 5 -9.56 24.92 -10.79
CA GLY A 5 -9.88 25.61 -9.56
C GLY A 5 -9.11 25.03 -8.36
N THR A 6 -9.11 25.75 -7.25
CA THR A 6 -8.56 25.24 -5.98
C THR A 6 -9.69 24.61 -5.19
N LEU A 7 -9.63 23.29 -4.96
CA LEU A 7 -10.55 22.61 -4.05
C LEU A 7 -10.28 23.07 -2.61
N THR A 8 -11.34 23.36 -1.87
CA THR A 8 -11.24 23.53 -0.42
C THR A 8 -11.09 22.18 0.28
N ALA A 9 -10.67 22.18 1.54
CA ALA A 9 -10.58 20.94 2.32
C ALA A 9 -11.95 20.23 2.49
N LEU A 10 -13.06 20.98 2.42
CA LEU A 10 -14.41 20.41 2.42
C LEU A 10 -14.70 19.71 1.09
N ASP A 11 -14.39 20.36 -0.04
CA ASP A 11 -14.57 19.74 -1.36
C ASP A 11 -13.72 18.47 -1.51
N GLU A 12 -12.49 18.47 -0.99
CA GLU A 12 -11.64 17.27 -0.99
C GLU A 12 -12.22 16.13 -0.15
N ARG A 13 -12.90 16.46 0.95
CA ARG A 13 -13.57 15.47 1.79
C ARG A 13 -14.80 14.90 1.12
N ASP A 14 -15.65 15.74 0.53
CA ASP A 14 -16.86 15.30 -0.18
C ASP A 14 -16.51 14.38 -1.36
N VAL A 15 -15.44 14.71 -2.10
CA VAL A 15 -14.91 13.84 -3.16
C VAL A 15 -14.39 12.52 -2.58
N ALA A 16 -13.70 12.54 -1.44
CA ALA A 16 -13.20 11.34 -0.80
C ALA A 16 -14.34 10.43 -0.31
N GLU A 17 -15.42 10.99 0.25
CA GLU A 17 -16.63 10.26 0.65
C GLU A 17 -17.28 9.58 -0.57
N MET A 18 -17.45 10.30 -1.68
CA MET A 18 -17.95 9.72 -2.93
C MET A 18 -17.07 8.56 -3.43
N VAL A 19 -15.74 8.71 -3.43
CA VAL A 19 -14.83 7.67 -3.91
C VAL A 19 -14.95 6.38 -3.09
N ILE A 20 -15.10 6.48 -1.76
CA ILE A 20 -15.18 5.28 -0.88
C ILE A 20 -16.56 4.64 -0.87
N ASP A 21 -17.61 5.34 -1.32
CA ASP A 21 -18.96 4.80 -1.52
C ASP A 21 -19.06 3.92 -2.78
N GLU A 22 -18.26 4.23 -3.80
CA GLU A 22 -18.19 3.47 -5.06
C GLU A 22 -16.77 2.96 -5.41
N PRO A 23 -16.10 2.22 -4.50
CA PRO A 23 -14.69 1.88 -4.64
C PRO A 23 -14.39 1.04 -5.89
N ASN A 24 -15.36 0.26 -6.37
CA ASN A 24 -15.24 -0.56 -7.58
C ASN A 24 -15.24 0.25 -8.89
N ARG A 25 -15.46 1.57 -8.83
CA ARG A 25 -15.39 2.47 -9.99
C ARG A 25 -14.08 3.21 -10.08
N HIS A 26 -13.23 3.10 -9.06
CA HIS A 26 -12.00 3.89 -8.92
C HIS A 26 -10.76 2.99 -8.88
N PRO A 27 -9.62 3.44 -9.44
CA PRO A 27 -8.35 2.76 -9.24
C PRO A 27 -8.00 2.68 -7.75
N TRP A 28 -7.36 1.60 -7.33
CA TRP A 28 -7.05 1.38 -5.92
C TRP A 28 -6.26 2.52 -5.28
N ARG A 29 -5.36 3.18 -6.03
CA ARG A 29 -4.57 4.34 -5.57
C ARG A 29 -5.46 5.53 -5.20
N VAL A 30 -6.55 5.73 -5.95
CA VAL A 30 -7.53 6.80 -5.71
C VAL A 30 -8.35 6.47 -4.46
N VAL A 31 -8.81 5.22 -4.31
CA VAL A 31 -9.51 4.76 -3.10
C VAL A 31 -8.63 4.89 -1.86
N ASP A 32 -7.36 4.49 -1.97
CA ASP A 32 -6.38 4.60 -0.88
C ASP A 32 -6.12 6.06 -0.48
N ALA A 33 -6.06 6.97 -1.45
CA ALA A 33 -5.90 8.41 -1.21
C ALA A 33 -7.16 9.02 -0.57
N ALA A 34 -8.35 8.59 -1.00
CA ALA A 34 -9.62 9.00 -0.40
C ALA A 34 -9.68 8.61 1.08
N TYR A 35 -9.32 7.36 1.42
CA TYR A 35 -9.23 6.94 2.82
C TYR A 35 -8.27 7.79 3.67
N ASP A 36 -7.24 8.41 3.07
CA ASP A 36 -6.33 9.30 3.80
C ASP A 36 -6.89 10.68 4.13
N ARG A 37 -7.99 11.07 3.46
CA ARG A 37 -8.71 12.32 3.74
C ARG A 37 -9.85 12.16 4.75
N LEU A 38 -10.17 10.91 5.13
CA LEU A 38 -11.29 10.60 5.99
C LEU A 38 -10.84 10.13 7.37
N ALA A 39 -11.51 10.64 8.41
CA ALA A 39 -11.38 10.15 9.76
C ALA A 39 -12.42 9.06 10.04
N CYS A 40 -12.04 8.03 10.77
CA CYS A 40 -12.94 7.02 11.27
C CYS A 40 -13.82 7.61 12.38
N THR A 41 -15.13 7.48 12.25
CA THR A 41 -16.11 7.98 13.25
C THR A 41 -16.08 7.21 14.56
N GLU A 42 -15.56 5.97 14.55
CA GLU A 42 -15.45 5.14 15.76
C GLU A 42 -14.15 5.39 16.53
N CYS A 43 -12.99 5.36 15.86
CA CYS A 43 -11.69 5.40 16.53
C CYS A 43 -10.96 6.75 16.39
N GLY A 44 -11.52 7.72 15.66
CA GLY A 44 -10.95 9.06 15.44
C GLY A 44 -9.68 9.12 14.57
N GLY A 45 -9.05 7.97 14.29
CA GLY A 45 -7.88 7.87 13.41
C GLY A 45 -8.24 7.97 11.93
N ARG A 46 -7.24 7.89 11.04
CA ARG A 46 -7.50 7.79 9.59
C ARG A 46 -8.27 6.51 9.26
N LEU A 47 -9.32 6.62 8.45
CA LEU A 47 -10.16 5.49 8.05
C LEU A 47 -9.30 4.41 7.37
N SER A 48 -9.66 3.13 7.56
CA SER A 48 -8.91 1.95 7.09
C SER A 48 -7.55 1.70 7.80
N ARG A 49 -7.06 2.63 8.64
CA ARG A 49 -5.77 2.52 9.37
C ARG A 49 -5.90 2.31 10.87
N GLY A 50 -7.13 2.25 11.39
CA GLY A 50 -7.40 2.11 12.82
C GLY A 50 -6.90 0.80 13.43
N PRO A 51 -6.95 0.70 14.77
CA PRO A 51 -6.50 -0.48 15.50
C PRO A 51 -7.25 -1.75 15.08
N ALA A 52 -6.70 -2.91 15.42
CA ALA A 52 -7.40 -4.17 15.26
C ALA A 52 -8.70 -4.16 16.09
N GLY A 53 -9.82 -4.55 15.47
CA GLY A 53 -11.13 -4.60 16.13
C GLY A 53 -11.96 -3.32 16.02
N CYS A 54 -11.48 -2.26 15.36
CA CYS A 54 -12.34 -1.15 14.96
C CYS A 54 -13.15 -1.55 13.73
N ALA A 55 -14.45 -1.77 13.91
CA ALA A 55 -15.35 -2.32 12.89
C ALA A 55 -15.36 -1.46 11.62
N ALA A 56 -15.47 -0.13 11.75
CA ALA A 56 -15.43 0.78 10.60
C ALA A 56 -14.10 0.70 9.82
N CYS A 57 -12.97 0.57 10.51
CA CYS A 57 -11.66 0.43 9.84
C CYS A 57 -11.46 -0.95 9.23
N ASP A 58 -11.94 -2.01 9.88
CA ASP A 58 -11.93 -3.38 9.36
C ASP A 58 -12.74 -3.46 8.06
N LEU A 59 -13.94 -2.88 8.05
CA LEU A 59 -14.82 -2.83 6.90
C LEU A 59 -14.17 -2.07 5.74
N ALA A 60 -13.68 -0.85 5.98
CA ALA A 60 -12.99 -0.03 4.98
C ALA A 60 -11.74 -0.75 4.41
N ASN A 61 -10.97 -1.40 5.26
CA ASN A 61 -9.79 -2.17 4.84
C ASN A 61 -10.16 -3.45 4.06
N GLY A 62 -11.35 -4.02 4.27
CA GLY A 62 -11.86 -5.12 3.44
C GLY A 62 -12.35 -4.61 2.07
N PHE A 63 -13.19 -3.58 2.07
CA PHE A 63 -13.80 -3.06 0.85
C PHE A 63 -12.82 -2.42 -0.12
N ARG A 64 -11.65 -1.94 0.34
CA ARG A 64 -10.60 -1.48 -0.58
C ARG A 64 -10.25 -2.51 -1.66
N TYR A 65 -10.46 -3.81 -1.40
CA TYR A 65 -10.06 -4.84 -2.33
C TYR A 65 -10.97 -4.96 -3.57
N VAL A 66 -12.15 -4.34 -3.55
CA VAL A 66 -13.05 -4.28 -4.71
C VAL A 66 -12.62 -3.22 -5.73
N ALA A 67 -11.68 -2.35 -5.35
CA ALA A 67 -11.19 -1.29 -6.22
C ALA A 67 -10.45 -1.83 -7.44
N ILE A 68 -10.53 -1.07 -8.54
CA ILE A 68 -9.95 -1.43 -9.82
C ILE A 68 -8.43 -1.53 -9.66
N GLU A 69 -7.88 -2.69 -10.01
CA GLU A 69 -6.45 -2.97 -10.00
C GLU A 69 -5.97 -3.06 -11.44
N VAL A 70 -5.20 -2.05 -11.87
CA VAL A 70 -4.61 -1.96 -13.21
C VAL A 70 -3.17 -1.51 -13.04
N ASP A 71 -2.25 -2.29 -13.61
CA ASP A 71 -0.83 -1.96 -13.66
C ASP A 71 -0.60 -0.62 -14.35
N ARG A 72 0.25 0.23 -13.77
CA ARG A 72 0.63 1.50 -14.42
C ARG A 72 1.46 1.23 -15.70
N PRO A 73 1.52 2.16 -16.65
CA PRO A 73 2.37 1.99 -17.82
C PRO A 73 3.84 1.75 -17.43
N GLY A 74 4.50 0.83 -18.13
CA GLY A 74 5.95 0.60 -17.99
C GLY A 74 6.38 -0.33 -16.85
N VAL A 75 5.45 -0.99 -16.14
CA VAL A 75 5.80 -1.99 -15.11
C VAL A 75 5.37 -3.41 -15.47
N PRO A 76 5.99 -4.44 -14.89
CA PRO A 76 5.58 -5.83 -15.09
C PRO A 76 4.15 -6.09 -14.61
N PRO A 77 3.43 -7.03 -15.22
CA PRO A 77 2.12 -7.45 -14.74
C PRO A 77 2.13 -7.88 -13.27
N GLY A 78 1.18 -7.39 -12.48
CA GLY A 78 1.05 -7.68 -11.05
C GLY A 78 1.88 -6.77 -10.13
N ASN A 79 2.57 -5.75 -10.67
CA ASN A 79 3.31 -4.80 -9.86
C ASN A 79 2.38 -3.96 -8.97
N GLU A 80 1.24 -3.48 -9.48
CA GLU A 80 0.27 -2.73 -8.69
C GLU A 80 -0.41 -3.59 -7.62
N HIS A 81 -0.62 -4.88 -7.91
CA HIS A 81 -1.06 -5.86 -6.92
C HIS A 81 -0.06 -5.95 -5.76
N ALA A 82 1.22 -6.15 -6.09
CA ALA A 82 2.28 -6.21 -5.10
C ALA A 82 2.38 -4.92 -4.28
N LEU A 83 2.33 -3.75 -4.94
CA LEU A 83 2.29 -2.45 -4.26
C LEU A 83 1.13 -2.35 -3.27
N ARG A 84 -0.09 -2.63 -3.73
CA ARG A 84 -1.31 -2.54 -2.93
C ARG A 84 -1.25 -3.43 -1.69
N VAL A 85 -0.79 -4.67 -1.82
CA VAL A 85 -0.63 -5.59 -0.69
C VAL A 85 0.42 -5.08 0.31
N ASN A 86 1.54 -4.54 -0.18
CA ASN A 86 2.57 -3.96 0.71
C ASN A 86 2.05 -2.71 1.44
N VAL A 87 1.35 -1.82 0.72
CA VAL A 87 0.75 -0.61 1.28
C VAL A 87 -0.29 -0.96 2.34
N SER A 88 -1.14 -1.96 2.12
CA SER A 88 -2.17 -2.35 3.11
C SER A 88 -1.55 -2.80 4.44
N VAL A 89 -0.46 -3.57 4.39
CA VAL A 89 0.29 -3.98 5.57
C VAL A 89 0.91 -2.79 6.30
N VAL A 90 1.60 -1.90 5.57
CA VAL A 90 2.30 -0.76 6.18
C VAL A 90 1.33 0.25 6.78
N ARG A 91 0.15 0.42 6.17
CA ARG A 91 -0.90 1.34 6.65
C ARG A 91 -1.61 0.85 7.90
N ARG A 92 -1.64 -0.46 8.16
CA ARG A 92 -2.35 -1.05 9.28
C ARG A 92 -1.52 -2.15 9.98
N PRO A 93 -0.48 -1.77 10.74
CA PRO A 93 0.48 -2.72 11.30
C PRO A 93 -0.04 -3.48 12.54
N SER A 94 -1.20 -3.15 13.09
CA SER A 94 -1.65 -3.63 14.41
C SER A 94 -1.77 -5.15 14.55
N ALA A 95 -1.96 -5.87 13.44
CA ALA A 95 -2.04 -7.34 13.42
C ALA A 95 -0.82 -8.00 12.73
N ILE A 96 0.21 -7.22 12.40
CA ILE A 96 1.35 -7.67 11.59
C ILE A 96 2.64 -7.58 12.40
N SER A 97 3.48 -8.60 12.32
CA SER A 97 4.76 -8.58 13.03
C SER A 97 5.63 -7.40 12.59
N TRP A 98 6.38 -6.81 13.52
CA TRP A 98 7.31 -5.72 13.21
C TRP A 98 8.26 -6.04 12.06
N ARG A 99 8.82 -7.26 12.02
CA ARG A 99 9.72 -7.73 10.96
C ARG A 99 9.05 -7.68 9.59
N GLU A 100 7.81 -8.14 9.51
CA GLU A 100 7.03 -8.09 8.27
C GLU A 100 6.76 -6.63 7.87
N VAL A 101 6.37 -5.76 8.80
CA VAL A 101 6.15 -4.33 8.50
C VAL A 101 7.42 -3.67 7.94
N VAL A 102 8.58 -3.94 8.55
CA VAL A 102 9.88 -3.43 8.05
C VAL A 102 10.18 -3.96 6.66
N ALA A 103 9.99 -5.25 6.41
CA ALA A 103 10.22 -5.85 5.11
C ALA A 103 9.36 -5.21 4.01
N ARG A 104 8.07 -5.00 4.28
CA ARG A 104 7.15 -4.33 3.36
C ARG A 104 7.56 -2.89 3.10
N ARG A 105 7.99 -2.16 4.13
CA ARG A 105 8.52 -0.78 3.98
C ARG A 105 9.75 -0.72 3.08
N LEU A 106 10.69 -1.66 3.26
CA LEU A 106 11.92 -1.71 2.46
C LEU A 106 11.68 -2.15 1.01
N LEU A 107 10.66 -2.97 0.76
CA LEU A 107 10.26 -3.41 -0.58
C LEU A 107 9.50 -2.32 -1.38
N LEU A 108 8.78 -1.42 -0.71
CA LEU A 108 7.93 -0.43 -1.37
C LEU A 108 8.66 0.46 -2.41
N PRO A 109 9.85 1.02 -2.15
CA PRO A 109 10.56 1.82 -3.15
C PRO A 109 10.83 1.08 -4.46
N PHE A 110 11.29 -0.17 -4.41
CA PHE A 110 11.54 -1.00 -5.60
C PHE A 110 10.26 -1.25 -6.40
N LEU A 111 9.16 -1.56 -5.70
CA LEU A 111 7.88 -1.75 -6.35
C LEU A 111 7.37 -0.46 -7.01
N LEU A 112 7.61 0.71 -6.40
CA LEU A 112 7.28 2.02 -6.95
C LEU A 112 8.12 2.36 -8.19
N ASP A 113 9.34 1.87 -8.27
CA ASP A 113 10.20 1.99 -9.46
C ASP A 113 9.87 0.95 -10.55
N GLY A 114 9.05 -0.06 -10.22
CA GLY A 114 8.57 -1.07 -11.17
C GLY A 114 9.27 -2.42 -11.04
N HIS A 115 10.22 -2.56 -10.11
CA HIS A 115 10.92 -3.83 -9.85
C HIS A 115 10.01 -4.78 -9.07
N LEU A 116 9.37 -5.71 -9.79
CA LEU A 116 8.57 -6.77 -9.21
C LEU A 116 9.47 -7.99 -8.90
N PRO A 117 9.67 -8.37 -7.62
CA PRO A 117 10.50 -9.52 -7.30
C PRO A 117 9.89 -10.82 -7.81
N THR A 118 10.75 -11.71 -8.29
CA THR A 118 10.39 -13.10 -8.54
C THR A 118 10.02 -13.82 -7.25
N ILE A 119 9.31 -14.93 -7.36
CA ILE A 119 8.96 -15.79 -6.22
C ILE A 119 10.23 -16.21 -5.44
N LYS A 120 11.30 -16.56 -6.15
CA LYS A 120 12.57 -16.98 -5.51
C LYS A 120 13.20 -15.86 -4.70
N GLN A 121 13.24 -14.64 -5.25
CA GLN A 121 13.73 -13.46 -4.55
C GLN A 121 12.87 -13.15 -3.30
N ALA A 122 11.55 -13.21 -3.41
CA ALA A 122 10.65 -13.00 -2.27
C ALA A 122 10.83 -14.06 -1.17
N GLN A 123 11.05 -15.32 -1.56
CA GLN A 123 11.34 -16.41 -0.63
C GLN A 123 12.70 -16.23 0.06
N ALA A 124 13.73 -15.79 -0.66
CA ALA A 124 15.05 -15.52 -0.10
C ALA A 124 15.01 -14.39 0.94
N ALA A 125 14.36 -13.26 0.62
CA ALA A 125 14.15 -12.15 1.55
C ALA A 125 13.40 -12.60 2.81
N ARG A 126 12.36 -13.44 2.66
CA ARG A 126 11.61 -14.00 3.79
C ARG A 126 12.45 -14.96 4.63
N ALA A 127 13.28 -15.79 4.00
CA ALA A 127 14.18 -16.71 4.69
C ALA A 127 15.20 -15.95 5.56
N LEU A 128 15.79 -14.87 5.03
CA LEU A 128 16.71 -14.00 5.77
C LEU A 128 16.07 -13.46 7.06
N LEU A 129 14.85 -12.93 6.98
CA LEU A 129 14.12 -12.42 8.15
C LEU A 129 13.79 -13.52 9.16
N ASN A 130 13.41 -14.71 8.68
CA ASN A 130 13.10 -15.85 9.56
C ASN A 130 14.35 -16.36 10.30
N GLN A 131 15.54 -16.18 9.72
CA GLN A 131 16.82 -16.52 10.33
C GLN A 131 17.34 -15.43 11.29
N GLY A 132 16.57 -14.36 11.49
CA GLY A 132 16.92 -13.29 12.41
C GLY A 132 17.70 -12.13 11.79
N GLY A 133 17.77 -12.06 10.46
CA GLY A 133 18.45 -10.98 9.76
C GLY A 133 17.89 -9.59 10.10
N THR A 134 18.76 -8.59 10.08
CA THR A 134 18.42 -7.20 10.43
C THR A 134 17.72 -6.47 9.28
N ALA A 135 17.23 -5.24 9.56
CA ALA A 135 16.65 -4.39 8.53
C ALA A 135 17.72 -3.97 7.50
N GLU A 136 18.94 -3.74 7.96
CA GLU A 136 20.10 -3.37 7.15
C GLU A 136 20.51 -4.52 6.22
N GLU A 137 20.65 -5.74 6.75
CA GLU A 137 20.96 -6.94 5.96
C GLU A 137 19.87 -7.21 4.92
N LEU A 138 18.59 -7.00 5.28
CA LEU A 138 17.51 -7.09 4.33
C LEU A 138 17.65 -6.01 3.24
N ALA A 139 17.84 -4.74 3.60
CA ALA A 139 17.98 -3.66 2.63
C ALA A 139 19.16 -3.90 1.66
N GLU A 140 20.29 -4.38 2.15
CA GLU A 140 21.44 -4.79 1.33
C GLU A 140 21.07 -5.93 0.38
N HIS A 141 20.38 -6.96 0.88
CA HIS A 141 19.89 -8.05 0.06
C HIS A 141 18.95 -7.56 -1.05
N LEU A 142 18.01 -6.66 -0.74
CA LEU A 142 17.09 -6.10 -1.73
C LEU A 142 17.82 -5.26 -2.78
N ASN A 143 18.74 -4.39 -2.37
CA ASN A 143 19.55 -3.58 -3.28
C ASN A 143 20.38 -4.46 -4.23
N PHE A 144 21.02 -5.50 -3.71
CA PHE A 144 21.84 -6.40 -4.52
C PHE A 144 20.98 -7.26 -5.46
N ALA A 145 19.89 -7.83 -4.94
CA ALA A 145 19.06 -8.77 -5.68
C ALA A 145 18.15 -8.09 -6.71
N TRP A 146 17.80 -6.81 -6.51
CA TRP A 146 16.79 -6.10 -7.32
C TRP A 146 17.30 -4.81 -7.98
N GLY A 147 18.40 -4.22 -7.50
CA GLY A 147 19.01 -3.03 -8.09
C GLY A 147 19.89 -3.31 -9.31
N ASN A 148 20.27 -4.58 -9.55
CA ASN A 148 21.26 -4.94 -10.58
C ASN A 148 20.68 -5.49 -11.89
N ASP A 149 19.35 -5.69 -12.01
CA ASP A 149 18.70 -6.19 -13.24
C ASP A 149 18.28 -5.04 -14.19
N SER A 150 18.83 -3.83 -14.02
CA SER A 150 18.50 -2.64 -14.84
C SER A 150 19.50 -2.32 -15.96
N THR A 151 20.29 -3.31 -16.42
CA THR A 151 21.11 -3.19 -17.64
C THR A 151 20.56 -4.02 -18.79
#